data_AF-A0A1G1L6X4-F1
#
_entry.id   AF-A0A1G1L6X4-F1
#
_cell.length_a   1.000
_cell.length_b   1.000
_cell.length_c   1.000
_cell.angle_alpha   90.00
_cell.angle_beta   90.00
_cell.angle_gamma   90.00
#
_symmetry.space_group_name_H-M   'P 1'
#
loop_
_entity.id
_entity.type
_entity.pdbx_description
1 polymer ?
#
loop_
_entity_poly.entity_id
_entity_poly.type
_entity_poly.pdbx_seq_one_letter_code
_entity_poly.pdbx_strand_id
1 'polypeptide(L)'
;MKKVFLVLVIIGFSLLIGIRPGMAENVGNKVCPVTGEKIVENAKETYEHEGKIYNFCCPMCIDDFKNNPEKYVEKVEKEQVSY
;
A
#
# COMPACT_ATOMS: atom_id res chain seq x y z
N MET A 1 -18.10 33.23 -4.88
CA MET A 1 -17.38 33.23 -6.19
C MET A 1 -15.96 32.68 -6.11
N LYS A 2 -15.09 33.16 -5.20
CA LYS A 2 -13.70 32.66 -5.07
C LYS A 2 -13.60 31.18 -4.66
N LYS A 3 -14.49 30.69 -3.78
CA LYS A 3 -14.52 29.29 -3.34
C LYS A 3 -14.98 28.31 -4.43
N VAL A 4 -15.86 28.73 -5.33
CA VAL A 4 -16.36 27.90 -6.44
C VAL A 4 -15.28 27.73 -7.51
N PHE A 5 -14.52 28.79 -7.78
CA PHE A 5 -13.39 28.74 -8.72
C PHE A 5 -12.25 27.83 -8.22
N LEU A 6 -11.96 27.87 -6.92
CA LEU A 6 -10.96 26.99 -6.29
C LEU A 6 -11.36 25.51 -6.37
N VAL A 7 -12.65 25.19 -6.15
CA VAL A 7 -13.17 23.82 -6.24
C VAL A 7 -13.15 23.31 -7.69
N LEU A 8 -13.49 24.14 -8.68
CA LEU A 8 -13.46 23.76 -10.10
C LEU A 8 -12.03 23.56 -10.62
N VAL A 9 -11.06 24.33 -10.14
CA VAL A 9 -9.64 24.13 -10.47
C VAL A 9 -9.10 22.84 -9.86
N ILE A 10 -9.46 22.50 -8.62
CA ILE A 10 -9.06 21.22 -8.01
C ILE A 10 -9.67 20.04 -8.78
N ILE A 11 -10.97 20.08 -9.11
CA ILE A 11 -11.64 19.02 -9.87
C ILE A 11 -11.05 18.89 -11.29
N GLY A 12 -10.77 20.01 -11.96
CA GLY A 12 -10.16 20.03 -13.30
C GLY A 12 -8.71 19.54 -13.32
N PHE A 13 -7.94 19.81 -12.26
CA PHE A 13 -6.55 19.38 -12.12
C PHE A 13 -6.45 17.91 -11.73
N SER A 14 -7.35 17.42 -10.87
CA SER A 14 -7.45 15.98 -10.52
C SER A 14 -7.77 15.09 -11.73
N LEU A 15 -8.55 15.58 -12.70
CA LEU A 15 -8.88 14.88 -13.94
C LEU A 15 -7.67 14.70 -14.88
N LEU A 16 -6.68 15.59 -14.82
CA LEU A 16 -5.50 15.55 -15.70
C LEU A 16 -4.34 14.70 -15.15
N ILE A 17 -4.29 14.44 -13.83
CA ILE A 17 -3.17 13.71 -13.20
C ILE A 17 -3.45 12.19 -13.11
N GLY A 18 -4.65 11.72 -13.48
CA GLY A 18 -4.97 10.29 -13.43
C GLY A 18 -5.00 9.70 -12.01
N ILE A 19 -5.07 10.56 -10.98
CA ILE A 19 -5.33 10.12 -9.61
C ILE A 19 -6.73 9.53 -9.62
N ARG A 20 -6.82 8.20 -9.50
CA ARG A 20 -8.07 7.50 -9.20
C ARG A 20 -8.25 7.54 -7.70
N PRO A 21 -8.98 8.52 -7.13
CA PRO A 21 -9.28 8.48 -5.71
C PRO A 21 -10.04 7.19 -5.40
N GLY A 22 -9.47 6.33 -4.56
CA GLY A 22 -10.15 5.14 -4.04
C GLY A 22 -9.63 3.78 -4.50
N MET A 23 -8.47 3.66 -5.16
CA MET A 23 -7.81 2.36 -5.33
C MET A 23 -6.51 2.31 -4.55
N ALA A 24 -6.38 1.33 -3.67
CA ALA A 24 -5.13 1.03 -3.00
C ALA A 24 -4.10 0.44 -3.97
N GLU A 25 -2.85 0.89 -3.86
CA GLU A 25 -1.72 0.45 -4.68
C GLU A 25 -1.19 -0.90 -4.19
N ASN A 26 -1.03 -1.89 -5.08
CA ASN A 26 -0.37 -3.13 -4.68
C ASN A 26 1.14 -2.93 -4.58
N VAL A 27 1.68 -3.11 -3.36
CA VAL A 27 3.11 -2.93 -3.08
C VAL A 27 3.95 -4.02 -3.76
N GLY A 28 3.39 -5.20 -3.99
CA GLY A 28 4.04 -6.25 -4.78
C GLY A 28 5.21 -6.97 -4.08
N ASN A 29 5.42 -6.75 -2.78
CA ASN A 29 6.46 -7.45 -2.01
C ASN A 29 6.34 -8.97 -2.15
N LYS A 30 7.46 -9.64 -2.43
CA LYS A 30 7.55 -11.11 -2.63
C LYS A 30 8.07 -11.86 -1.40
N VAL A 31 8.49 -11.12 -0.38
CA VAL A 31 8.96 -11.62 0.90
C VAL A 31 8.02 -11.10 1.98
N CYS A 32 7.64 -11.97 2.92
CA CYS A 32 6.79 -11.62 4.03
C CYS A 32 7.55 -10.68 4.97
N PRO A 33 7.05 -9.47 5.24
CA PRO A 33 7.81 -8.49 6.03
C PRO A 33 7.92 -8.88 7.51
N VAL A 34 7.03 -9.77 7.97
CA VAL A 34 7.02 -10.27 9.34
C VAL A 34 8.07 -11.38 9.51
N THR A 35 8.01 -12.44 8.70
CA THR A 35 8.85 -13.64 8.86
C THR A 35 10.14 -13.62 8.03
N GLY A 36 10.20 -12.85 6.94
CA GLY A 36 11.29 -12.89 5.96
C GLY A 36 11.20 -14.06 4.97
N GLU A 37 10.11 -14.83 5.00
CA GLU A 37 9.91 -15.97 4.10
C GLU A 37 9.39 -15.53 2.73
N LYS A 38 9.69 -16.31 1.68
CA LYS A 38 9.12 -16.09 0.35
C LYS A 38 7.61 -16.32 0.37
N ILE A 39 6.88 -15.46 -0.31
CA ILE A 39 5.42 -15.57 -0.46
C ILE A 39 5.11 -16.50 -1.63
N VAL A 40 4.25 -17.49 -1.39
CA VAL A 40 3.68 -18.34 -2.42
C VAL A 40 2.46 -17.62 -3.00
N GLU A 41 2.53 -17.19 -4.26
CA GLU A 41 1.52 -16.31 -4.88
C GLU A 41 0.08 -16.84 -4.78
N ASN A 42 -0.10 -18.17 -4.91
CA ASN A 42 -1.42 -18.82 -4.86
C ASN A 42 -1.98 -19.01 -3.43
N ALA A 43 -1.18 -18.72 -2.40
CA ALA A 43 -1.55 -18.88 -1.00
C ALA A 43 -1.24 -17.61 -0.19
N LYS A 44 -1.06 -16.47 -0.86
CA LYS A 44 -0.75 -15.21 -0.21
C LYS A 44 -1.98 -14.61 0.44
N GLU A 45 -1.77 -13.96 1.57
CA GLU A 45 -2.75 -13.10 2.20
C GLU A 45 -2.42 -11.63 1.91
N THR A 46 -3.41 -10.75 1.98
CA THR A 46 -3.19 -9.31 1.75
C THR A 46 -3.86 -8.44 2.79
N TYR A 47 -3.26 -7.30 3.08
CA TYR A 47 -3.84 -6.28 3.96
C TYR A 47 -3.56 -4.89 3.41
N GLU A 48 -4.59 -4.04 3.42
CA GLU A 48 -4.48 -2.65 3.04
C GLU A 48 -4.09 -1.79 4.26
N HIS A 49 -3.05 -0.98 4.10
CA HIS A 49 -2.61 0.00 5.07
C HIS A 49 -2.20 1.27 4.34
N GLU A 50 -2.80 2.40 4.70
CA GLU A 50 -2.52 3.72 4.11
C GLU A 50 -2.64 3.76 2.57
N GLY A 51 -3.65 3.08 2.02
CA GLY A 51 -3.86 3.03 0.57
C GLY A 51 -2.82 2.18 -0.17
N LYS A 52 -2.06 1.35 0.54
CA LYS A 52 -1.13 0.37 -0.01
C LYS A 52 -1.54 -1.05 0.40
N ILE A 53 -1.53 -2.00 -0.53
CA ILE A 53 -1.82 -3.42 -0.31
C ILE A 53 -0.50 -4.18 -0.16
N TYR A 54 -0.29 -4.73 1.03
CA TYR A 54 0.86 -5.54 1.39
C TYR A 54 0.52 -7.03 1.28
N ASN A 55 1.49 -7.85 0.86
CA ASN A 55 1.34 -9.31 0.75
C ASN A 55 2.01 -10.01 1.95
N PHE A 56 1.41 -11.11 2.42
CA PHE A 56 1.84 -11.88 3.58
C PHE A 56 1.80 -13.39 3.29
N CYS A 57 2.64 -14.18 3.97
CA CYS A 57 2.66 -15.63 3.79
C CYS A 57 1.55 -16.37 4.54
N CYS A 58 0.91 -15.74 5.55
CA CYS A 58 -0.18 -16.34 6.31
C CYS A 58 -1.03 -15.27 7.04
N PRO A 59 -2.24 -15.62 7.53
CA PRO A 59 -3.11 -14.68 8.23
C PRO A 59 -2.52 -14.12 9.52
N MET A 60 -1.76 -14.92 10.29
CA MET A 60 -1.14 -14.48 11.54
C MET A 60 -0.16 -13.31 11.33
N CYS A 61 0.53 -13.27 10.18
CA CYS A 61 1.42 -12.16 9.85
C CYS A 61 0.67 -10.84 9.65
N ILE A 62 -0.63 -10.88 9.28
CA ILE A 62 -1.44 -9.66 9.20
C ILE A 62 -1.68 -9.10 10.61
N ASP A 63 -1.91 -9.95 11.61
CA ASP A 63 -2.15 -9.51 12.98
C ASP A 63 -0.87 -8.89 13.59
N ASP A 64 0.29 -9.52 13.36
CA ASP A 64 1.58 -8.94 13.75
C ASP A 64 1.84 -7.61 13.04
N PHE A 65 1.51 -7.52 11.75
CA PHE A 65 1.64 -6.27 10.99
C PHE A 65 0.77 -5.16 11.59
N LYS A 66 -0.49 -5.43 11.92
CA LYS A 66 -1.40 -4.44 12.52
C LYS A 66 -0.92 -3.91 13.87
N ASN A 67 -0.18 -4.72 14.64
CA ASN A 67 0.37 -4.31 15.94
C ASN A 67 1.52 -3.29 15.82
N ASN A 68 2.26 -3.31 14.71
CA ASN A 68 3.36 -2.36 14.47
C ASN A 68 3.61 -2.15 12.97
N PRO A 69 2.69 -1.48 12.25
CA PRO A 69 2.73 -1.44 10.80
C PRO A 69 3.97 -0.70 10.28
N GLU A 70 4.34 0.42 10.89
CA GLU A 70 5.49 1.24 10.50
C GLU A 70 6.79 0.43 10.43
N LYS A 71 7.06 -0.43 11.43
CA LYS A 71 8.24 -1.32 11.45
C LYS A 71 8.31 -2.22 10.21
N TYR A 72 7.17 -2.74 9.77
CA TYR A 72 7.11 -3.69 8.65
C TYR A 72 7.04 -2.97 7.30
N VAL A 73 6.41 -1.80 7.24
CA VAL A 73 6.44 -0.93 6.05
C VAL A 73 7.89 -0.54 5.73
N GLU A 74 8.66 -0.11 6.72
CA GLU A 74 10.07 0.27 6.52
C GLU A 74 10.91 -0.89 5.95
N LYS A 75 10.65 -2.12 6.40
CA LYS A 75 11.32 -3.32 5.85
C LYS A 75 11.00 -3.51 4.38
N VAL A 76 9.73 -3.43 4.01
CA VAL A 76 9.29 -3.59 2.61
C VAL A 76 9.93 -2.54 1.73
N GLU A 77 9.91 -1.27 2.15
CA GLU A 77 10.50 -0.17 1.38
C GLU A 77 12.01 -0.34 1.18
N LYS A 78 12.75 -0.74 2.23
CA LYS A 78 14.20 -1.02 2.12
C LYS A 78 14.51 -2.15 1.14
N GLU A 79 13.75 -3.24 1.21
CA GLU A 79 13.95 -4.40 0.33
C GLU A 79 13.64 -4.06 -1.13
N GLN A 80 12.62 -3.23 -1.40
CA GLN A 80 12.25 -2.85 -2.76
C GLN A 80 13.16 -1.82 -3.43
N VAL A 81 13.85 -0.98 -2.65
CA VAL A 81 14.82 -0.01 -3.20
C VAL A 81 16.17 -0.66 -3.53
N SER A 82 16.40 -1.89 -3.07
CA SER A 82 17.64 -2.63 -3.30
C SER A 82 17.70 -3.44 -4.61
N TYR A 83 16.69 -3.34 -5.48
CA TYR A 83 16.55 -4.11 -6.72
C TYR A 83 16.40 -3.24 -7.97
#